data_AF-A0AAR5QBA5-F1
#
_entry.id   AF-A0AAR5QBA5-F1
#
_cell.length_a   1.000
_cell.length_b   1.000
_cell.length_c   1.000
_cell.angle_alpha   90.00
_cell.angle_beta   90.00
_cell.angle_gamma   90.00
#
_symmetry.space_group_name_H-M   'P 1'
#
loop_
_entity.id
_entity.type
_entity.pdbx_description
1 polymer ?
#
loop_
_entity_poly.entity_id
_entity_poly.type
_entity_poly.pdbx_seq_one_letter_code
_entity_poly.pdbx_strand_id
1 'polypeptide(L)'
;MGPSGAGKSTLLDILAGFTTRGSTGTVKLNGTTRNQSQRFRKLSAYIPQDEELRLGLTVMEAMIFAANLKLGYSVSHQYKKQQVRIKQSF
;
A
#
# COMPACT_ATOMS: atom_id res chain seq x y z
N MET A 1 -9.66 -9.63 -18.10
CA MET A 1 -8.26 -10.09 -18.01
C MET A 1 -7.58 -9.84 -19.35
N GLY A 2 -6.63 -8.91 -19.44
CA GLY A 2 -5.86 -8.66 -20.68
C GLY A 2 -4.61 -9.55 -20.78
N PRO A 3 -4.05 -9.76 -21.98
CA PRO A 3 -2.87 -10.60 -22.18
C PRO A 3 -1.65 -10.07 -21.40
N SER A 4 -0.66 -10.94 -21.16
CA SER A 4 0.61 -10.50 -20.56
C SER A 4 1.23 -9.39 -21.43
N GLY A 5 1.82 -8.38 -20.80
CA GLY A 5 2.38 -7.22 -21.52
C GLY A 5 1.37 -6.14 -21.95
N ALA A 6 0.07 -6.30 -21.71
CA ALA A 6 -0.94 -5.27 -22.03
C ALA A 6 -0.88 -3.99 -21.15
N GLY A 7 0.16 -3.82 -20.33
CA GLY A 7 0.32 -2.66 -19.46
C GLY A 7 -0.53 -2.65 -18.18
N LYS A 8 -1.05 -3.81 -17.74
CA LYS A 8 -1.88 -3.91 -16.52
C LYS A 8 -1.16 -3.41 -15.27
N SER A 9 0.04 -3.93 -15.03
CA SER A 9 0.88 -3.51 -13.89
C SER A 9 1.27 -2.04 -14.03
N THR A 10 1.64 -1.61 -15.24
CA THR A 10 1.94 -0.20 -15.55
C THR A 10 0.77 0.74 -15.23
N LEU A 11 -0.46 0.34 -15.57
CA LEU A 11 -1.66 1.12 -15.26
C LEU A 11 -1.88 1.22 -13.74
N LEU A 12 -1.70 0.11 -13.01
CA LEU A 12 -1.82 0.11 -11.55
C LEU A 12 -0.74 0.98 -10.89
N ASP A 13 0.50 0.96 -11.40
CA ASP A 13 1.58 1.82 -10.92
C ASP A 13 1.27 3.30 -11.14
N ILE A 14 0.65 3.65 -12.27
CA ILE A 14 0.21 5.03 -12.57
C ILE A 14 -0.90 5.48 -11.60
N LEU A 15 -1.87 4.61 -11.34
CA LEU A 15 -2.98 4.88 -10.41
C LEU A 15 -2.51 4.99 -8.96
N ALA A 16 -1.59 4.11 -8.55
CA ALA A 16 -0.98 4.12 -7.23
C ALA A 16 0.03 5.28 -7.07
N GLY A 17 0.51 5.85 -8.18
CA GLY A 17 1.40 7.01 -8.21
C GLY A 17 2.90 6.67 -8.13
N PHE A 18 3.28 5.41 -8.37
CA PHE A 18 4.67 4.99 -8.48
C PHE A 18 5.28 5.38 -9.83
N THR A 19 4.47 5.38 -10.90
CA THR A 19 4.91 5.80 -12.24
C THR A 19 4.09 7.00 -12.70
N THR A 20 4.73 8.15 -12.90
CA THR A 20 4.05 9.39 -13.37
C THR A 20 4.69 9.98 -14.62
N ARG A 21 5.84 9.45 -15.04
CA ARG A 21 6.57 9.90 -16.23
C ARG A 21 6.02 9.16 -17.45
N GLY A 22 5.71 9.89 -18.52
CA GLY A 22 5.23 9.33 -19.79
C GLY A 22 3.72 9.07 -19.88
N SER A 23 2.96 9.34 -18.82
CA SER A 23 1.49 9.23 -18.83
C SER A 23 0.84 10.61 -18.85
N THR A 24 -0.16 10.81 -19.72
CA THR A 24 -1.00 12.03 -19.74
C THR A 24 -2.41 11.74 -19.22
N GLY A 25 -3.11 12.78 -18.78
CA GLY A 25 -4.49 12.68 -18.29
C GLY A 25 -4.64 12.98 -16.79
N THR A 26 -5.88 12.87 -16.31
CA THR A 26 -6.26 13.28 -14.94
C THR A 26 -6.83 12.10 -14.18
N VAL A 27 -6.18 11.71 -13.08
CA VAL A 27 -6.71 10.72 -12.13
C VAL A 27 -7.56 11.44 -11.09
N LYS A 28 -8.81 11.02 -10.90
CA LYS A 28 -9.70 11.53 -9.85
C LYS A 28 -9.99 10.43 -8.83
N LEU A 29 -9.98 10.78 -7.56
CA LEU A 29 -10.38 9.94 -6.44
C LEU A 29 -11.57 10.61 -5.75
N ASN A 30 -12.73 9.95 -5.75
CA ASN A 30 -14.00 10.48 -5.23
C ASN A 30 -14.32 11.90 -5.75
N GLY A 31 -14.22 12.09 -7.07
CA GLY A 31 -14.48 13.38 -7.73
C GLY A 31 -13.37 14.43 -7.59
N THR A 32 -12.41 14.22 -6.69
CA THR A 32 -11.29 15.15 -6.46
C THR A 32 -10.08 14.74 -7.30
N THR A 33 -9.45 15.70 -7.99
CA THR A 33 -8.21 15.42 -8.73
C THR A 33 -7.11 14.94 -7.77
N ARG A 34 -6.52 13.79 -8.09
CA ARG A 34 -5.41 13.22 -7.34
C ARG A 34 -4.23 14.19 -7.41
N ASN A 35 -3.85 14.73 -6.27
CA ASN A 35 -2.55 15.38 -6.10
C ASN A 35 -1.57 14.36 -5.47
N GLN A 36 -0.27 14.56 -5.64
CA GLN A 36 0.76 13.67 -5.05
C GLN A 36 0.90 13.87 -3.52
N SER A 37 -0.15 14.34 -2.83
CA SER A 37 -0.10 14.57 -1.38
C SER A 37 -0.13 13.26 -0.60
N GLN A 38 0.40 13.33 0.63
CA GLN A 38 0.34 12.22 1.58
C GLN A 38 -1.10 11.77 1.90
N ARG A 39 -2.11 12.63 1.72
CA ARG A 39 -3.51 12.32 2.02
C ARG A 39 -4.05 11.21 1.13
N PHE A 40 -3.75 11.25 -0.17
CA PHE A 40 -4.24 10.22 -1.10
C PHE A 40 -3.57 8.87 -0.88
N ARG A 41 -2.29 8.84 -0.51
CA ARG A 41 -1.59 7.60 -0.15
C ARG A 41 -2.17 6.90 1.08
N LYS A 42 -2.93 7.61 1.93
CA LYS A 42 -3.61 7.02 3.09
C LYS A 42 -4.97 6.39 2.75
N LEU A 43 -5.53 6.67 1.56
CA LEU A 43 -6.86 6.20 1.16
C LEU A 43 -6.86 4.83 0.48
N SER A 44 -5.71 4.42 -0.07
CA SER A 44 -5.56 3.15 -0.76
C SER A 44 -4.31 2.41 -0.30
N ALA A 45 -4.26 1.11 -0.57
CA ALA A 45 -3.08 0.28 -0.43
C ALA A 45 -2.77 -0.35 -1.79
N TYR A 46 -1.50 -0.39 -2.15
CA TYR A 46 -1.01 -1.05 -3.36
C TYR A 46 -0.02 -2.14 -2.95
N ILE A 47 -0.20 -3.33 -3.50
CA ILE A 47 0.70 -4.48 -3.32
C ILE A 47 1.35 -4.71 -4.69
N PRO A 48 2.67 -4.50 -4.83
CA PRO A 48 3.35 -4.74 -6.09
C PRO A 48 3.38 -6.23 -6.42
N GLN A 49 3.55 -6.54 -7.71
CA GLN A 49 3.60 -7.93 -8.19
C GLN A 49 4.82 -8.68 -7.64
N ASP A 50 5.97 -8.01 -7.61
CA ASP A 50 7.20 -8.53 -7.03
C ASP A 50 7.44 -7.85 -5.68
N GLU A 51 6.97 -8.46 -4.60
CA GLU A 51 7.23 -8.00 -3.24
C GLU A 51 8.50 -8.66 -2.70
N GLU A 52 9.57 -7.89 -2.59
CA GLU A 52 10.79 -8.35 -1.94
C GLU A 52 10.68 -8.11 -0.42
N LEU A 53 9.98 -9.02 0.27
CA LEU A 53 10.01 -9.07 1.73
C LEU A 53 11.44 -9.42 2.18
N ARG A 54 12.15 -8.47 2.80
CA ARG A 54 13.49 -8.73 3.36
C ARG A 54 13.39 -9.88 4.38
N LEU A 55 14.02 -11.00 4.02
CA LEU A 55 13.92 -12.28 4.73
C LEU A 55 14.73 -12.23 6.04
N GLY A 56 14.11 -12.75 7.11
CA GLY A 56 14.66 -12.81 8.46
C GLY A 56 13.62 -12.63 9.57
N LEU A 57 12.37 -12.28 9.23
CA LEU A 57 11.27 -12.07 10.18
C LEU A 57 10.20 -13.15 10.03
N THR A 58 9.65 -13.59 11.17
CA THR A 58 8.40 -14.34 11.21
C THR A 58 7.23 -13.47 10.73
N VAL A 59 6.12 -14.11 10.32
CA VAL A 59 4.89 -13.40 9.93
C VAL A 59 4.44 -12.42 11.03
N MET A 60 4.57 -12.84 12.29
CA MET A 60 4.21 -12.01 13.44
C MET A 60 5.09 -10.76 13.52
N GLU A 61 6.40 -10.92 13.38
CA GLU A 61 7.34 -9.80 13.44
C GLU A 61 7.17 -8.85 12.27
N ALA A 62 6.99 -9.36 11.05
CA ALA A 62 6.72 -8.55 9.86
C ALA A 62 5.43 -7.72 10.02
N MET A 63 4.38 -8.31 10.56
CA MET A 63 3.11 -7.61 10.79
C MET A 63 3.18 -6.58 11.92
N ILE A 64 3.90 -6.86 13.01
CA ILE A 64 4.15 -5.89 14.08
C ILE A 64 4.99 -4.72 13.55
N PHE A 65 6.02 -5.01 12.75
CA PHE A 65 6.84 -4.00 12.09
C PHE A 65 5.99 -3.09 11.20
N ALA A 66 5.14 -3.67 10.33
CA ALA A 66 4.21 -2.92 9.49
C ALA A 66 3.21 -2.08 10.31
N ALA A 67 2.65 -2.64 11.40
CA ALA A 67 1.74 -1.92 12.28
C ALA A 67 2.41 -0.74 12.98
N ASN A 68 3.66 -0.88 13.40
CA ASN A 68 4.44 0.21 14.01
C ASN A 68 4.67 1.36 13.03
N LEU A 69 5.05 1.07 11.79
CA LEU A 69 5.23 2.08 10.75
C LEU A 69 3.91 2.77 10.36
N LYS A 70 2.82 2.01 10.30
CA LYS A 70 1.52 2.53 9.85
C LYS A 70 0.78 3.37 10.91
N LEU A 71 0.83 2.96 12.18
CA LEU A 71 0.03 3.56 13.26
C LEU A 71 0.76 4.69 14.00
N GLY A 72 2.06 4.85 13.80
CA GLY A 72 2.85 5.92 14.43
C GLY A 72 3.05 5.72 15.94
N TYR A 73 3.71 6.68 16.60
CA TYR A 73 4.12 6.56 18.01
C TYR A 73 3.03 6.90 19.03
N SER A 74 1.98 7.62 18.63
CA SER A 74 0.88 8.02 19.51
C SER A 74 -0.07 6.88 19.89
N VAL A 75 0.02 5.74 19.20
CA VAL A 75 -0.83 4.56 19.43
C VAL A 75 -0.12 3.57 20.36
N SER A 76 -0.83 3.10 21.40
CA SER A 76 -0.25 2.20 22.40
C SER A 76 0.21 0.87 21.81
N HIS A 77 1.30 0.31 22.35
CA HIS A 77 1.85 -0.96 21.88
C HIS A 77 0.83 -2.11 22.01
N GLN A 78 0.03 -2.11 23.08
CA GLN A 78 -1.03 -3.10 23.29
C GLN A 78 -2.08 -3.04 22.18
N TYR A 79 -2.52 -1.83 21.79
CA TYR A 79 -3.49 -1.66 20.71
C TYR A 79 -2.92 -2.15 19.37
N LYS A 80 -1.67 -1.80 19.04
CA LYS A 80 -1.01 -2.28 17.82
C LYS A 80 -0.94 -3.82 17.77
N LYS A 81 -0.57 -4.46 18.87
CA LYS A 81 -0.48 -5.92 18.97
C LYS A 81 -1.85 -6.58 18.81
N GLN A 82 -2.90 -5.96 19.35
CA GLN A 82 -4.28 -6.44 19.19
C GLN A 82 -4.76 -6.37 17.73
N GLN A 83 -4.46 -5.26 17.02
CA GLN A 83 -4.80 -5.11 15.61
C GLN A 83 -4.15 -6.16 14.71
N VAL A 84 -2.89 -6.53 14.98
CA VAL A 84 -2.23 -7.57 14.21
C VAL A 84 -2.82 -8.95 14.49
N ARG A 85 -3.11 -9.25 15.75
CA ARG A 85 -3.62 -10.56 16.18
C ARG A 85 -4.99 -10.88 15.56
N ILE A 86 -5.84 -9.88 15.37
CA ILE A 86 -7.15 -10.02 14.69
C ILE A 86 -6.99 -10.36 13.20
N LYS A 87 -5.94 -9.85 12.54
CA LYS A 87 -5.71 -10.03 11.09
C LYS A 87 -5.08 -11.37 10.71
N GLN A 88 -4.61 -12.16 11.67
CA GLN A 88 -4.04 -13.51 11.43
C GLN A 88 -5.05 -14.66 11.61
N SER A 89 -6.29 -14.36 12.03
CA SER A 89 -7.34 -15.36 12.25
C SER A 89 -8.25 -15.57 11.02
N PHE A 90 -7.85 -15.08 9.85
CA PHE A 90 -8.55 -15.21 8.58
C PHE A 90 -7.61 -15.78 7.52
#